data_AF-A0A5D3F488-F1
#
_entry.id   AF-A0A5D3F488-F1
#
_cell.length_a   1.000
_cell.length_b   1.000
_cell.length_c   1.000
_cell.angle_alpha   90.00
_cell.angle_beta   90.00
_cell.angle_gamma   90.00
#
_symmetry.space_group_name_H-M   'P 1'
#
loop_
_entity.id
_entity.type
_entity.pdbx_description
1 polymer ?
#
loop_
_entity_poly.entity_id
_entity_poly.type
_entity_poly.pdbx_seq_one_letter_code
_entity_poly.pdbx_strand_id
1 'polypeptide(L)'
;MKDQKVAPLDDAPTPAAAPTKTDLPVITDPAAFTPPSGTPSPDGDGTPEDGRAGIARLGDPVAVWPCAGCGRPVPQPVRGARTVRYCQDDGGGCEKAARESRERGLSAPGLTGQVAVTWEMVERLEGAADRLAGSLASELSVAGVERRVSDARAEAAGHVAVAQRERDASERRAEAALRETSTARARAEAAEQEAASARAEAARLAAELDAARRERRDSQDQADAAIASRLAAERERDRVASREGELLASLESARAELVSLHGRLSEADTLAEGQRVELDAAKRTADDLRSAVRDAEAKRGQAVADRDQLQARAREFEQHNWRLSRTADELRAAVRALTAERDAARAEADRARRRVDALTAPVDGRRPDAPRPPVDREPPTGLHALPPLNGSPLSGGDPLATDPRANVYGAAPPRNGRHLPHAG
;
A
#
# COMPACT_ATOMS: atom_id res chain seq x y z
N MET A 1 18.32 -15.33 -16.06
CA MET A 1 17.52 -15.58 -17.27
C MET A 1 16.49 -16.64 -16.90
N LYS A 2 15.19 -16.30 -16.92
CA LYS A 2 14.07 -17.22 -16.67
C LYS A 2 13.03 -16.94 -17.75
N ASP A 3 12.55 -18.00 -18.40
CA ASP A 3 11.72 -17.88 -19.59
C ASP A 3 10.34 -17.30 -19.25
N GLN A 4 10.02 -16.19 -19.92
CA GLN A 4 8.77 -15.47 -19.72
C GLN A 4 7.69 -16.10 -20.60
N LYS A 5 7.01 -17.09 -20.01
CA LYS A 5 5.95 -17.88 -20.67
C LYS A 5 4.72 -17.00 -20.92
N VAL A 6 4.58 -16.50 -22.15
CA VAL A 6 3.42 -15.71 -22.59
C VAL A 6 2.18 -16.62 -22.66
N ALA A 7 1.13 -16.28 -21.93
CA ALA A 7 -0.18 -16.93 -22.01
C ALA A 7 -1.06 -16.26 -23.09
N PRO A 8 -2.03 -16.97 -23.70
CA PRO A 8 -2.90 -16.39 -24.72
C PRO A 8 -3.89 -15.41 -24.10
N LEU A 9 -4.11 -14.29 -24.78
CA LEU A 9 -5.22 -13.36 -24.52
C LEU A 9 -6.42 -13.77 -25.39
N ASP A 10 -7.18 -14.76 -24.91
CA ASP A 10 -8.50 -15.10 -25.44
C ASP A 10 -9.49 -15.14 -24.27
N ASP A 11 -10.21 -14.04 -24.06
CA ASP A 11 -11.50 -13.96 -23.35
C ASP A 11 -12.11 -12.57 -23.58
N ALA A 12 -12.68 -12.37 -24.77
CA ALA A 12 -13.50 -11.20 -25.05
C ALA A 12 -14.90 -11.42 -24.47
N PRO A 13 -15.47 -10.49 -23.67
CA PRO A 13 -16.80 -10.67 -23.11
C PRO A 13 -17.86 -10.63 -24.21
N THR A 14 -18.65 -11.70 -24.28
CA THR A 14 -19.81 -11.83 -25.17
C THR A 14 -20.75 -10.62 -25.01
N PRO A 15 -21.10 -9.87 -26.07
CA PRO A 15 -22.09 -8.81 -25.97
C PRO A 15 -23.44 -9.42 -25.60
N ALA A 16 -24.03 -8.91 -24.52
CA ALA A 16 -25.33 -9.38 -24.02
C ALA A 16 -26.41 -9.27 -25.09
N ALA A 17 -27.33 -10.25 -25.11
CA ALA A 17 -28.43 -10.30 -26.05
C ALA A 17 -29.26 -9.01 -26.02
N ALA A 18 -29.55 -8.46 -27.20
CA ALA A 18 -30.45 -7.32 -27.34
C ALA A 18 -31.85 -7.68 -26.83
N PRO A 19 -32.56 -6.77 -26.15
CA PRO A 19 -33.89 -7.04 -25.61
C PRO A 19 -34.88 -7.33 -26.74
N THR A 20 -35.74 -8.32 -26.48
CA THR A 20 -36.85 -8.71 -27.35
C THR A 20 -37.76 -7.51 -27.63
N LYS A 21 -37.96 -7.22 -28.93
CA LYS A 21 -38.86 -6.16 -29.40
C LYS A 21 -40.32 -6.65 -29.35
N THR A 22 -40.93 -6.59 -28.18
CA THR A 22 -42.38 -6.76 -27.99
C THR A 22 -43.14 -5.56 -28.58
N ASP A 23 -44.40 -5.78 -28.91
CA ASP A 23 -45.46 -4.77 -29.08
C ASP A 23 -45.26 -3.69 -30.15
N LEU A 24 -45.52 -4.08 -31.40
CA LEU A 24 -46.15 -3.18 -32.36
C LEU A 24 -47.62 -2.98 -31.97
N PRO A 25 -48.13 -1.74 -31.83
CA PRO A 25 -49.56 -1.53 -31.65
C PRO A 25 -50.32 -1.98 -32.90
N VAL A 26 -51.33 -2.81 -32.69
CA VAL A 26 -52.30 -3.19 -33.73
C VAL A 26 -53.00 -1.94 -34.23
N ILE A 27 -52.87 -1.64 -35.53
CA ILE A 27 -53.73 -0.67 -36.20
C ILE A 27 -55.11 -1.31 -36.32
N THR A 28 -56.02 -0.95 -35.43
CA THR A 28 -57.44 -1.27 -35.57
C THR A 28 -58.05 -0.43 -36.69
N ASP A 29 -58.74 -1.09 -37.62
CA ASP A 29 -59.60 -0.44 -38.61
C ASP A 29 -60.62 0.48 -37.91
N PRO A 30 -60.73 1.76 -38.30
CA PRO A 30 -61.92 2.55 -38.04
C PRO A 30 -63.02 2.11 -39.02
N ALA A 31 -63.88 1.21 -38.54
CA ALA A 31 -65.07 0.81 -39.27
C ALA A 31 -66.00 2.00 -39.60
N ALA A 32 -66.67 1.89 -40.74
CA ALA A 32 -67.97 2.51 -41.04
C ALA A 32 -68.14 4.00 -40.70
N PHE A 33 -67.79 4.90 -41.64
CA PHE A 33 -68.42 6.22 -41.70
C PHE A 33 -69.65 6.18 -42.60
N THR A 34 -70.82 6.13 -41.96
CA THR A 34 -72.13 6.21 -42.60
C THR A 34 -72.32 7.57 -43.30
N PRO A 35 -72.73 7.65 -44.57
CA PRO A 35 -73.08 8.94 -45.17
C PRO A 35 -74.36 9.47 -44.51
N PRO A 36 -74.42 10.76 -44.10
CA PRO A 36 -75.63 11.33 -43.54
C PRO A 36 -76.71 11.48 -44.62
N SER A 37 -77.92 11.04 -44.29
CA SER A 37 -79.12 11.20 -45.10
C SER A 37 -79.47 12.68 -45.27
N GLY A 38 -79.15 13.24 -46.45
CA GLY A 38 -79.59 14.57 -46.86
C GLY A 38 -81.01 14.53 -47.44
N THR A 39 -81.91 15.31 -46.85
CA THR A 39 -83.34 15.43 -47.20
C THR A 39 -83.61 15.88 -48.65
N PRO A 40 -84.73 15.44 -49.27
CA PRO A 40 -85.20 15.95 -50.56
C PRO A 40 -86.02 17.25 -50.43
N SER A 41 -86.19 17.95 -51.56
CA SER A 41 -87.16 19.06 -51.79
C SER A 41 -86.84 20.39 -51.05
N PRO A 42 -87.23 21.58 -51.58
CA PRO A 42 -88.46 21.84 -52.35
C PRO A 42 -88.30 22.41 -53.78
N ASP A 43 -89.24 21.98 -54.64
CA ASP A 43 -90.13 22.84 -55.44
C ASP A 43 -89.55 24.13 -56.03
N GLY A 44 -88.91 23.99 -57.20
CA GLY A 44 -88.76 25.07 -58.17
C GLY A 44 -89.92 25.03 -59.18
N ASP A 45 -91.12 25.41 -58.75
CA ASP A 45 -92.32 25.51 -59.60
C ASP A 45 -92.12 26.64 -60.64
N GLY A 46 -91.73 26.23 -61.86
CA GLY A 46 -91.49 27.10 -63.01
C GLY A 46 -92.60 26.90 -64.04
N THR A 47 -93.72 27.57 -63.81
CA THR A 47 -94.93 27.52 -64.65
C THR A 47 -94.63 27.75 -66.14
N PRO A 48 -95.23 26.95 -67.05
CA PRO A 48 -95.19 27.26 -68.48
C PRO A 48 -96.17 28.41 -68.76
N GLU A 49 -95.68 29.65 -68.75
CA GLU A 49 -96.51 30.82 -69.13
C GLU A 49 -96.94 30.75 -70.60
N ASP A 50 -98.20 30.34 -70.75
CA ASP A 50 -99.20 30.89 -71.66
C ASP A 50 -98.75 31.34 -73.04
N GLY A 51 -99.10 30.49 -74.02
CA GLY A 51 -99.31 30.92 -75.40
C GLY A 51 -100.45 31.94 -75.49
N ARG A 52 -100.14 33.22 -75.29
CA ARG A 52 -101.08 34.30 -75.59
C ARG A 52 -101.09 34.60 -77.09
N ALA A 53 -101.79 33.74 -77.83
CA ALA A 53 -102.26 34.06 -79.16
C ALA A 53 -102.94 35.45 -79.13
N GLY A 54 -102.43 36.38 -79.94
CA GLY A 54 -102.95 37.74 -80.01
C GLY A 54 -104.36 37.75 -80.57
N ILE A 55 -105.37 37.72 -79.69
CA ILE A 55 -106.76 38.00 -80.06
C ILE A 55 -106.78 39.42 -80.61
N ALA A 56 -106.97 39.55 -81.92
CA ALA A 56 -107.04 40.83 -82.59
C ALA A 56 -108.15 41.68 -81.96
N ARG A 57 -107.80 42.89 -81.51
CA ARG A 57 -108.80 43.84 -81.03
C ARG A 57 -109.67 44.25 -82.22
N LEU A 58 -110.99 44.26 -82.00
CA LEU A 58 -111.98 44.67 -82.97
C LEU A 58 -111.83 46.17 -83.27
N GLY A 59 -110.97 46.53 -84.24
CA GLY A 59 -110.68 47.93 -84.60
C GLY A 59 -109.28 48.23 -85.16
N ASP A 60 -108.32 47.29 -85.17
CA ASP A 60 -107.03 47.52 -85.83
C ASP A 60 -107.21 47.62 -87.36
N PRO A 61 -106.53 48.55 -88.07
CA PRO A 61 -106.64 48.69 -89.51
C PRO A 61 -105.97 47.51 -90.21
N VAL A 62 -106.78 46.52 -90.60
CA VAL A 62 -106.35 45.44 -91.48
C VAL A 62 -105.83 46.06 -92.77
N ALA A 63 -104.53 45.95 -93.01
CA ALA A 63 -103.95 46.38 -94.28
C ALA A 63 -104.54 45.50 -95.40
N VAL A 64 -105.37 46.08 -96.24
CA VAL A 64 -105.98 45.38 -97.37
C VAL A 64 -105.08 45.56 -98.58
N TRP A 65 -104.47 44.49 -99.06
CA TRP A 65 -103.66 44.50 -100.27
C TRP A 65 -104.44 43.86 -101.43
N PRO A 66 -104.35 44.39 -102.66
CA PRO A 66 -104.94 43.73 -103.81
C PRO A 66 -104.22 42.39 -104.07
N CYS A 67 -105.00 41.32 -104.27
CA CYS A 67 -104.50 40.00 -104.63
C CYS A 67 -103.63 40.09 -105.89
N ALA A 68 -102.40 39.57 -105.82
CA ALA A 68 -101.47 39.60 -106.96
C ALA A 68 -101.94 38.78 -108.19
N GLY A 69 -102.99 37.96 -108.05
CA GLY A 69 -103.60 37.20 -109.15
C GLY A 69 -104.82 37.87 -109.80
N CYS A 70 -105.69 38.54 -109.03
CA CYS A 70 -106.99 39.05 -109.51
C CYS A 70 -107.39 40.45 -109.01
N GLY A 71 -106.53 41.11 -108.23
CA GLY A 71 -106.79 42.44 -107.66
C GLY A 71 -107.78 42.49 -106.50
N ARG A 72 -108.48 41.40 -106.15
CA ARG A 72 -109.43 41.36 -105.02
C ARG A 72 -108.77 41.79 -103.70
N PRO A 73 -109.44 42.56 -102.83
CA PRO A 73 -108.92 42.95 -101.53
C PRO A 73 -108.65 41.72 -100.64
N VAL A 74 -107.38 41.51 -100.26
CA VAL A 74 -106.94 40.45 -99.34
C VAL A 74 -106.61 41.07 -97.97
N PRO A 75 -107.28 40.65 -96.88
CA PRO A 75 -106.93 41.10 -95.54
C PRO A 75 -105.56 40.53 -95.13
N GLN A 76 -104.58 41.40 -94.86
CA GLN A 76 -103.29 40.95 -94.33
C GLN A 76 -103.39 40.62 -92.83
N PRO A 77 -102.75 39.54 -92.36
CA PRO A 77 -102.71 39.22 -90.94
C PRO A 77 -101.90 40.27 -90.17
N VAL A 78 -102.42 40.71 -89.02
CA VAL A 78 -101.85 41.82 -88.27
C VAL A 78 -100.62 41.36 -87.48
N ARG A 79 -99.43 41.70 -87.99
CA ARG A 79 -98.07 41.46 -87.42
C ARG A 79 -97.59 40.00 -87.37
N GLY A 80 -96.41 39.75 -87.92
CA GLY A 80 -95.59 38.55 -87.67
C GLY A 80 -95.93 37.28 -88.46
N ALA A 81 -97.16 37.13 -88.97
CA ALA A 81 -97.50 36.08 -89.92
C ALA A 81 -97.06 36.45 -91.35
N ARG A 82 -96.87 35.44 -92.22
CA ARG A 82 -96.48 35.65 -93.62
C ARG A 82 -97.52 36.50 -94.36
N THR A 83 -97.07 37.45 -95.17
CA THR A 83 -97.94 38.27 -96.02
C THR A 83 -98.71 37.40 -97.01
N VAL A 84 -100.03 37.53 -97.02
CA VAL A 84 -100.94 36.71 -97.84
C VAL A 84 -101.09 37.41 -99.19
N ARG A 85 -100.20 37.08 -100.15
CA ARG A 85 -100.16 37.74 -101.48
C ARG A 85 -101.33 37.37 -102.42
N TYR A 86 -102.10 36.31 -102.12
CA TYR A 86 -103.22 35.83 -102.93
C TYR A 86 -104.51 35.66 -102.10
N CYS A 87 -105.67 35.91 -102.69
CA CYS A 87 -106.95 35.65 -102.03
C CYS A 87 -107.20 34.15 -101.86
N GLN A 88 -107.79 33.80 -100.71
CA GLN A 88 -108.34 32.46 -100.44
C GLN A 88 -109.72 32.32 -101.10
N ASP A 89 -109.76 32.27 -102.43
CA ASP A 89 -110.95 31.78 -103.14
C ASP A 89 -111.09 30.26 -102.92
N ASP A 90 -112.30 29.69 -103.02
CA ASP A 90 -112.72 28.31 -102.67
C ASP A 90 -111.99 27.16 -103.44
N GLY A 91 -110.67 27.06 -103.27
CA GLY A 91 -109.80 26.10 -103.97
C GLY A 91 -108.39 26.61 -104.30
N GLY A 92 -108.03 27.83 -103.88
CA GLY A 92 -106.72 28.44 -104.13
C GLY A 92 -106.49 28.86 -105.59
N GLY A 93 -107.57 29.20 -106.31
CA GLY A 93 -107.56 29.45 -107.75
C GLY A 93 -106.57 30.54 -108.17
N CYS A 94 -106.55 31.68 -107.47
CA CYS A 94 -105.65 32.79 -107.80
C CYS A 94 -104.16 32.48 -107.58
N GLU A 95 -103.81 31.73 -106.52
CA GLU A 95 -102.42 31.32 -106.29
C GLU A 95 -101.96 30.33 -107.37
N LYS A 96 -102.80 29.35 -107.71
CA LYS A 96 -102.53 28.38 -108.78
C LYS A 96 -102.40 29.06 -110.14
N ALA A 97 -103.33 29.95 -110.51
CA ALA A 97 -103.28 30.69 -111.78
C ALA A 97 -102.04 31.61 -111.86
N ALA A 98 -101.66 32.28 -110.77
CA ALA A 98 -100.44 33.08 -110.72
C ALA A 98 -99.17 32.22 -110.78
N ARG A 99 -99.17 31.02 -110.18
CA ARG A 99 -98.07 30.05 -110.31
C ARG A 99 -97.97 29.51 -111.74
N GLU A 100 -99.08 29.13 -112.36
CA GLU A 100 -99.15 28.62 -113.74
C GLU A 100 -98.83 29.71 -114.79
N SER A 101 -99.11 30.99 -114.48
CA SER A 101 -98.64 32.14 -115.26
C SER A 101 -97.12 32.34 -115.13
N ARG A 102 -96.54 32.14 -113.93
CA ARG A 102 -95.09 32.16 -113.71
C ARG A 102 -94.37 30.98 -114.36
N GLU A 103 -94.90 29.76 -114.26
CA GLU A 103 -94.36 28.58 -114.94
C GLU A 103 -94.37 28.76 -116.48
N ARG A 104 -95.41 29.39 -117.04
CA ARG A 104 -95.44 29.83 -118.45
C ARG A 104 -94.45 30.96 -118.77
N GLY A 105 -94.22 31.90 -117.85
CA GLY A 105 -93.22 32.95 -118.00
C GLY A 105 -91.78 32.44 -117.97
N LEU A 106 -91.48 31.48 -117.08
CA LEU A 106 -90.17 30.83 -116.93
C LEU A 106 -89.85 29.91 -118.12
N SER A 107 -90.87 29.30 -118.73
CA SER A 107 -90.73 28.48 -119.95
C SER A 107 -90.80 29.28 -121.26
N ALA A 108 -91.00 30.61 -121.20
CA ALA A 108 -90.99 31.47 -122.38
C ALA A 108 -89.54 31.70 -122.87
N PRO A 109 -89.21 31.36 -124.14
CA PRO A 109 -87.85 31.53 -124.65
C PRO A 109 -87.51 33.02 -124.85
N GLY A 110 -86.33 33.41 -124.37
CA GLY A 110 -85.75 34.75 -124.58
C GLY A 110 -85.74 35.63 -123.32
N LEU A 111 -85.76 36.94 -123.55
CA LEU A 111 -85.57 37.97 -122.52
C LEU A 111 -86.66 37.94 -121.43
N THR A 112 -87.87 37.52 -121.77
CA THR A 112 -89.00 37.34 -120.84
C THR A 112 -88.74 36.24 -119.81
N GLY A 113 -88.19 35.10 -120.23
CA GLY A 113 -87.79 34.02 -119.31
C GLY A 113 -86.62 34.42 -118.41
N GLN A 114 -85.64 35.16 -118.93
CA GLN A 114 -84.55 35.72 -118.12
C GLN A 114 -85.06 36.70 -117.07
N VAL A 115 -85.98 37.60 -117.44
CA VAL A 115 -86.65 38.51 -116.50
C VAL A 115 -87.41 37.71 -115.43
N ALA A 116 -88.15 36.67 -115.80
CA ALA A 116 -88.86 35.80 -114.84
C ALA A 116 -87.89 35.12 -113.84
N VAL A 117 -86.74 34.63 -114.29
CA VAL A 117 -85.69 34.06 -113.41
C VAL A 117 -85.08 35.13 -112.48
N THR A 118 -84.83 36.34 -112.97
CA THR A 118 -84.35 37.44 -112.10
C THR A 118 -85.37 37.82 -111.04
N TRP A 119 -86.68 37.79 -111.34
CA TRP A 119 -87.74 38.00 -110.36
C TRP A 119 -87.80 36.89 -109.31
N GLU A 120 -87.61 35.61 -109.68
CA GLU A 120 -87.52 34.52 -108.69
C GLU A 120 -86.31 34.71 -107.75
N MET A 121 -85.17 35.15 -108.29
CA MET A 121 -83.99 35.44 -107.48
C MET A 121 -84.21 36.63 -106.53
N VAL A 122 -84.95 37.66 -106.96
CA VAL A 122 -85.42 38.75 -106.09
C VAL A 122 -86.37 38.23 -105.02
N GLU A 123 -87.39 37.42 -105.32
CA GLU A 123 -88.28 36.83 -104.32
C GLU A 123 -87.52 35.94 -103.30
N ARG A 124 -86.47 35.23 -103.73
CA ARG A 124 -85.59 34.46 -102.81
C ARG A 124 -84.74 35.37 -101.92
N LEU A 125 -84.25 36.50 -102.43
CA LEU A 125 -83.51 37.50 -101.66
C LEU A 125 -84.42 38.25 -100.68
N GLU A 126 -85.63 38.65 -101.10
CA GLU A 126 -86.69 39.18 -100.22
C GLU A 126 -86.97 38.18 -99.09
N GLY A 127 -87.24 36.91 -99.43
CA GLY A 127 -87.49 35.88 -98.42
C GLY A 127 -86.30 35.58 -97.50
N ALA A 128 -85.06 35.85 -97.93
CA ALA A 128 -83.87 35.79 -97.07
C ALA A 128 -83.74 37.03 -96.17
N ALA A 129 -84.01 38.22 -96.72
CA ALA A 129 -84.07 39.47 -95.98
C ALA A 129 -85.16 39.44 -94.90
N ASP A 130 -86.35 38.91 -95.20
CA ASP A 130 -87.44 38.71 -94.23
C ASP A 130 -87.07 37.73 -93.12
N ARG A 131 -86.32 36.66 -93.42
CA ARG A 131 -85.81 35.74 -92.39
C ARG A 131 -84.75 36.39 -91.51
N LEU A 132 -83.83 37.16 -92.10
CA LEU A 132 -82.81 37.91 -91.36
C LEU A 132 -83.44 39.03 -90.52
N ALA A 133 -84.41 39.75 -91.06
CA ALA A 133 -85.19 40.76 -90.37
C ALA A 133 -86.03 40.14 -89.24
N GLY A 134 -86.60 38.96 -89.44
CA GLY A 134 -87.30 38.20 -88.40
C GLY A 134 -86.37 37.74 -87.27
N SER A 135 -85.16 37.27 -87.60
CA SER A 135 -84.13 36.91 -86.62
C SER A 135 -83.62 38.12 -85.85
N LEU A 136 -83.30 39.22 -86.55
CA LEU A 136 -82.88 40.47 -85.93
C LEU A 136 -84.01 41.08 -85.09
N ALA A 137 -85.26 41.03 -85.55
CA ALA A 137 -86.39 41.53 -84.78
C ALA A 137 -86.68 40.66 -83.55
N SER A 138 -86.46 39.35 -83.59
CA SER A 138 -86.61 38.50 -82.40
C SER A 138 -85.46 38.74 -81.41
N GLU A 139 -84.22 38.87 -81.88
CA GLU A 139 -83.03 39.14 -81.06
C GLU A 139 -82.96 40.56 -80.48
N LEU A 140 -83.43 41.56 -81.23
CA LEU A 140 -83.48 42.98 -80.82
C LEU A 140 -84.84 43.36 -80.22
N SER A 141 -85.81 42.44 -80.18
CA SER A 141 -87.02 42.63 -79.38
C SER A 141 -86.65 42.79 -77.91
N VAL A 142 -87.51 43.48 -77.15
CA VAL A 142 -87.35 43.64 -75.70
C VAL A 142 -87.14 42.28 -75.03
N ALA A 143 -87.95 41.26 -75.38
CA ALA A 143 -87.81 39.91 -74.86
C ALA A 143 -86.49 39.20 -75.26
N GLY A 144 -85.97 39.44 -76.48
CA GLY A 144 -84.67 38.92 -76.93
C GLY A 144 -83.48 39.55 -76.19
N VAL A 145 -83.56 40.85 -75.93
CA VAL A 145 -82.57 41.57 -75.11
C VAL A 145 -82.67 41.15 -73.65
N GLU A 146 -83.87 41.03 -73.08
CA GLU A 146 -84.10 40.55 -71.71
C GLU A 146 -83.61 39.12 -71.51
N ARG A 147 -83.78 38.22 -72.49
CA ARG A 147 -83.15 36.90 -72.47
C ARG A 147 -81.62 37.03 -72.44
N ARG A 148 -80.99 37.74 -73.38
CA ARG A 148 -79.52 37.91 -73.39
C ARG A 148 -78.97 38.57 -72.12
N VAL A 149 -79.70 39.51 -71.53
CA VAL A 149 -79.35 40.12 -70.23
C VAL A 149 -79.52 39.12 -69.09
N SER A 150 -80.52 38.24 -69.14
CA SER A 150 -80.72 37.18 -68.16
C SER A 150 -79.65 36.09 -68.25
N ASP A 151 -79.28 35.68 -69.46
CA ASP A 151 -78.19 34.74 -69.74
C ASP A 151 -76.86 35.33 -69.23
N ALA A 152 -76.53 36.57 -69.59
CA ALA A 152 -75.32 37.26 -69.11
C ALA A 152 -75.32 37.45 -67.58
N ARG A 153 -76.49 37.68 -66.95
CA ARG A 153 -76.62 37.71 -65.48
C ARG A 153 -76.42 36.33 -64.86
N ALA A 154 -76.89 35.26 -65.49
CA ALA A 154 -76.70 33.88 -65.04
C ALA A 154 -75.23 33.45 -65.16
N GLU A 155 -74.56 33.79 -66.27
CA GLU A 155 -73.12 33.60 -66.46
C GLU A 155 -72.31 34.38 -65.42
N ALA A 156 -72.62 35.67 -65.22
CA ALA A 156 -71.96 36.49 -64.21
C ALA A 156 -72.17 35.95 -62.78
N ALA A 157 -73.39 35.51 -62.44
CA ALA A 157 -73.67 34.86 -61.16
C ALA A 157 -72.91 33.53 -61.02
N GLY A 158 -72.77 32.76 -62.10
CA GLY A 158 -71.94 31.56 -62.17
C GLY A 158 -70.47 31.84 -61.87
N HIS A 159 -69.90 32.88 -62.51
CA HIS A 159 -68.53 33.31 -62.25
C HIS A 159 -68.32 33.80 -60.80
N VAL A 160 -69.26 34.57 -60.24
CA VAL A 160 -69.21 34.98 -58.83
C VAL A 160 -69.27 33.77 -57.89
N ALA A 161 -70.14 32.79 -58.18
CA ALA A 161 -70.23 31.56 -57.38
C ALA A 161 -68.98 30.66 -57.51
N VAL A 162 -68.26 30.69 -58.63
CA VAL A 162 -66.95 30.03 -58.75
C VAL A 162 -65.91 30.78 -57.92
N ALA A 163 -65.79 32.10 -58.09
CA ALA A 163 -64.83 32.93 -57.35
C ALA A 163 -65.02 32.87 -55.83
N GLN A 164 -66.27 32.83 -55.34
CA GLN A 164 -66.58 32.60 -53.93
C GLN A 164 -66.10 31.22 -53.45
N ARG A 165 -66.41 30.14 -54.19
CA ARG A 165 -65.95 28.79 -53.83
C ARG A 165 -64.42 28.65 -53.85
N GLU A 166 -63.73 29.34 -54.76
CA GLU A 166 -62.27 29.41 -54.79
C GLU A 166 -61.68 30.22 -53.62
N ARG A 167 -62.33 31.32 -53.23
CA ARG A 167 -61.96 32.12 -52.06
C ARG A 167 -62.11 31.30 -50.78
N ASP A 168 -63.27 30.68 -50.58
CA ASP A 168 -63.55 29.84 -49.41
C ASP A 168 -62.61 28.62 -49.34
N ALA A 169 -62.27 28.04 -50.49
CA ALA A 169 -61.29 26.96 -50.57
C ALA A 169 -59.86 27.44 -50.21
N SER A 170 -59.52 28.68 -50.57
CA SER A 170 -58.23 29.31 -50.24
C SER A 170 -58.16 29.69 -48.75
N GLU A 171 -59.24 30.23 -48.18
CA GLU A 171 -59.38 30.50 -46.75
C GLU A 171 -59.22 29.21 -45.93
N ARG A 172 -59.94 28.14 -46.28
CA ARG A 172 -59.79 26.82 -45.62
C ARG A 172 -58.37 26.25 -45.73
N ARG A 173 -57.68 26.42 -46.88
CA ARG A 173 -56.27 26.02 -47.04
C ARG A 173 -55.33 26.84 -46.17
N ALA A 174 -55.55 28.16 -46.06
CA ALA A 174 -54.77 29.03 -45.20
C ALA A 174 -54.96 28.69 -43.71
N GLU A 175 -56.20 28.46 -43.26
CA GLU A 175 -56.49 27.97 -41.90
C GLU A 175 -55.82 26.63 -41.61
N ALA A 176 -55.87 25.67 -42.55
CA ALA A 176 -55.22 24.37 -42.40
C ALA A 176 -53.70 24.52 -42.24
N ALA A 177 -53.05 25.36 -43.07
CA ALA A 177 -51.62 25.63 -42.97
C ALA A 177 -51.24 26.35 -41.66
N LEU A 178 -52.09 27.26 -41.16
CA LEU A 178 -51.88 27.91 -39.85
C LEU A 178 -52.01 26.91 -38.68
N ARG A 179 -52.97 25.97 -38.75
CA ARG A 179 -53.08 24.88 -37.77
C ARG A 179 -51.88 23.92 -37.85
N GLU A 180 -51.45 23.54 -39.06
CA GLU A 180 -50.29 22.68 -39.23
C GLU A 180 -49.02 23.33 -38.66
N THR A 181 -48.74 24.58 -39.01
CA THR A 181 -47.58 25.32 -38.48
C THR A 181 -47.65 25.55 -36.97
N SER A 182 -48.82 25.76 -36.38
CA SER A 182 -48.95 25.85 -34.91
C SER A 182 -48.68 24.50 -34.23
N THR A 183 -49.17 23.39 -34.79
CA THR A 183 -48.84 22.05 -34.26
C THR A 183 -47.37 21.68 -34.45
N ALA A 184 -46.74 22.11 -35.55
CA ALA A 184 -45.32 21.90 -35.79
C ALA A 184 -44.45 22.68 -34.78
N ARG A 185 -44.81 23.93 -34.47
CA ARG A 185 -44.16 24.73 -33.41
C ARG A 185 -44.31 24.09 -32.04
N ALA A 186 -45.53 23.68 -31.66
CA ALA A 186 -45.76 23.02 -30.38
C ALA A 186 -44.94 21.71 -30.22
N ARG A 187 -44.77 20.93 -31.30
CA ARG A 187 -43.89 19.74 -31.29
C ARG A 187 -42.41 20.11 -31.16
N ALA A 188 -41.97 21.19 -31.82
CA ALA A 188 -40.59 21.67 -31.71
C ALA A 188 -40.27 22.18 -30.29
N GLU A 189 -41.17 22.98 -29.71
CA GLU A 189 -41.06 23.48 -28.34
C GLU A 189 -41.04 22.33 -27.31
N ALA A 190 -41.87 21.30 -27.49
CA ALA A 190 -41.85 20.09 -26.67
C ALA A 190 -40.51 19.33 -26.78
N ALA A 191 -40.03 19.11 -28.01
CA ALA A 191 -38.74 18.44 -28.24
C ALA A 191 -37.54 19.23 -27.68
N GLU A 192 -37.60 20.57 -27.71
CA GLU A 192 -36.59 21.43 -27.07
C GLU A 192 -36.63 21.34 -25.54
N GLN A 193 -37.83 21.26 -24.94
CA GLN A 193 -37.99 21.04 -23.50
C GLN A 193 -37.48 19.66 -23.06
N GLU A 194 -37.79 18.60 -23.80
CA GLU A 194 -37.27 17.24 -23.58
C GLU A 194 -35.74 17.19 -23.74
N ALA A 195 -35.18 17.86 -24.75
CA ALA A 195 -33.73 17.96 -24.92
C ALA A 195 -33.07 18.76 -23.79
N ALA A 196 -33.74 19.79 -23.26
CA ALA A 196 -33.26 20.58 -22.13
C ALA A 196 -33.29 19.78 -20.81
N SER A 197 -34.36 19.02 -20.54
CA SER A 197 -34.45 18.17 -19.35
C SER A 197 -33.44 17.02 -19.39
N ALA A 198 -33.27 16.36 -20.54
CA ALA A 198 -32.26 15.31 -20.72
C ALA A 198 -30.82 15.84 -20.52
N ARG A 199 -30.51 17.06 -21.00
CA ARG A 199 -29.21 17.71 -20.72
C ARG A 199 -29.02 18.04 -19.24
N ALA A 200 -30.08 18.50 -18.57
CA ALA A 200 -30.03 18.82 -17.14
C ALA A 200 -29.83 17.55 -16.28
N GLU A 201 -30.47 16.44 -16.64
CA GLU A 201 -30.27 15.13 -16.00
C GLU A 201 -28.86 14.59 -16.24
N ALA A 202 -28.38 14.61 -17.49
CA ALA A 202 -27.01 14.22 -17.81
C ALA A 202 -25.95 15.05 -17.05
N ALA A 203 -26.19 16.35 -16.87
CA ALA A 203 -25.31 17.23 -16.08
C ALA A 203 -25.32 16.87 -14.57
N ARG A 204 -26.46 16.47 -14.01
CA ARG A 204 -26.56 15.98 -12.62
C ARG A 204 -25.80 14.67 -12.44
N LEU A 205 -26.05 13.68 -13.30
CA LEU A 205 -25.36 12.39 -13.27
C LEU A 205 -23.84 12.54 -13.45
N ALA A 206 -23.38 13.47 -14.30
CA ALA A 206 -21.96 13.79 -14.44
C ALA A 206 -21.38 14.39 -13.13
N ALA A 207 -22.10 15.31 -12.48
CA ALA A 207 -21.68 15.90 -11.21
C ALA A 207 -21.64 14.87 -10.07
N GLU A 208 -22.59 13.93 -10.03
CA GLU A 208 -22.64 12.80 -9.08
C GLU A 208 -21.47 11.83 -9.31
N LEU A 209 -21.19 11.45 -10.56
CA LEU A 209 -20.04 10.61 -10.90
C LEU A 209 -18.70 11.27 -10.51
N ASP A 210 -18.56 12.58 -10.71
CA ASP A 210 -17.37 13.30 -10.30
C ASP A 210 -17.27 13.50 -8.78
N ALA A 211 -18.40 13.58 -8.06
CA ALA A 211 -18.42 13.55 -6.59
C ALA A 211 -17.96 12.18 -6.06
N ALA A 212 -18.53 11.08 -6.57
CA ALA A 212 -18.13 9.73 -6.21
C ALA A 212 -16.66 9.43 -6.56
N ARG A 213 -16.13 10.00 -7.66
CA ARG A 213 -14.70 9.92 -8.00
C ARG A 213 -13.80 10.68 -7.03
N ARG A 214 -14.25 11.82 -6.47
CA ARG A 214 -13.51 12.55 -5.42
C ARG A 214 -13.50 11.74 -4.13
N GLU A 215 -14.66 11.30 -3.65
CA GLU A 215 -14.78 10.46 -2.44
C GLU A 215 -13.95 9.17 -2.53
N ARG A 216 -13.90 8.54 -3.72
CA ARG A 216 -13.04 7.38 -3.96
C ARG A 216 -11.54 7.71 -3.87
N ARG A 217 -11.10 8.89 -4.34
CA ARG A 217 -9.71 9.33 -4.20
C ARG A 217 -9.40 9.67 -2.74
N ASP A 218 -10.26 10.44 -2.09
CA ASP A 218 -10.08 10.84 -0.69
C ASP A 218 -10.00 9.62 0.24
N SER A 219 -10.79 8.56 -0.02
CA SER A 219 -10.72 7.29 0.72
C SER A 219 -9.49 6.43 0.36
N GLN A 220 -8.97 6.51 -0.88
CA GLN A 220 -7.69 5.90 -1.25
C GLN A 220 -6.52 6.62 -0.55
N ASP A 221 -6.48 7.94 -0.59
CA ASP A 221 -5.46 8.77 0.06
C ASP A 221 -5.45 8.55 1.58
N GLN A 222 -6.63 8.40 2.21
CA GLN A 222 -6.76 8.03 3.62
C GLN A 222 -6.24 6.61 3.91
N ALA A 223 -6.50 5.63 3.03
CA ALA A 223 -6.00 4.27 3.19
C ALA A 223 -4.47 4.22 3.05
N ASP A 224 -3.90 4.91 2.06
CA ASP A 224 -2.46 5.00 1.84
C ASP A 224 -1.75 5.74 2.99
N ALA A 225 -2.35 6.82 3.52
CA ALA A 225 -1.87 7.50 4.73
C ALA A 225 -1.92 6.58 5.96
N ALA A 226 -2.97 5.77 6.11
CA ALA A 226 -3.08 4.78 7.19
C ALA A 226 -2.00 3.68 7.07
N ILE A 227 -1.72 3.19 5.86
CA ILE A 227 -0.64 2.23 5.60
C ILE A 227 0.73 2.85 5.90
N ALA A 228 0.98 4.08 5.45
CA ALA A 228 2.22 4.81 5.71
C ALA A 228 2.46 5.03 7.22
N SER A 229 1.41 5.37 7.98
CA SER A 229 1.50 5.53 9.44
C SER A 229 1.81 4.21 10.17
N ARG A 230 1.25 3.08 9.72
CA ARG A 230 1.58 1.74 10.25
C ARG A 230 3.04 1.38 10.00
N LEU A 231 3.52 1.54 8.76
CA LEU A 231 4.93 1.30 8.40
C LEU A 231 5.90 2.22 9.17
N ALA A 232 5.50 3.46 9.46
CA ALA A 232 6.28 4.36 10.30
C ALA A 232 6.34 3.88 11.76
N ALA A 233 5.22 3.41 12.32
CA ALA A 233 5.16 2.86 13.67
C ALA A 233 5.93 1.54 13.82
N GLU A 234 5.90 0.67 12.81
CA GLU A 234 6.70 -0.57 12.75
C GLU A 234 8.20 -0.26 12.76
N ARG A 235 8.66 0.66 11.89
CA ARG A 235 10.07 1.10 11.87
C ARG A 235 10.53 1.72 13.19
N GLU A 236 9.64 2.38 13.93
CA GLU A 236 9.99 2.91 15.26
C GLU A 236 10.07 1.80 16.31
N ARG A 237 9.20 0.78 16.25
CA ARG A 237 9.33 -0.44 17.08
C ARG A 237 10.65 -1.16 16.81
N ASP A 238 11.05 -1.30 15.55
CA ASP A 238 12.32 -1.93 15.18
C ASP A 238 13.53 -1.17 15.75
N ARG A 239 13.50 0.17 15.72
CA ARG A 239 14.53 1.03 16.35
C ARG A 239 14.57 0.88 17.86
N VAL A 240 13.41 0.83 18.51
CA VAL A 240 13.32 0.62 19.96
C VAL A 240 13.85 -0.75 20.34
N ALA A 241 13.49 -1.80 19.60
CA ALA A 241 14.00 -3.16 19.80
C ALA A 241 15.52 -3.26 19.58
N SER A 242 16.07 -2.57 18.57
CA SER A 242 17.53 -2.48 18.37
C SER A 242 18.24 -1.85 19.56
N ARG A 243 17.72 -0.71 20.05
CA ARG A 243 18.26 -0.02 21.24
C ARG A 243 18.12 -0.86 22.51
N GLU A 244 17.03 -1.59 22.67
CA GLU A 244 16.84 -2.52 23.79
C GLU A 244 17.88 -3.65 23.73
N GLY A 245 18.12 -4.23 22.55
CA GLY A 245 19.18 -5.21 22.34
C GLY A 245 20.59 -4.68 22.65
N GLU A 246 20.91 -3.46 22.19
CA GLU A 246 22.18 -2.78 22.49
C GLU A 246 22.35 -2.55 24.01
N LEU A 247 21.30 -2.10 24.70
CA LEU A 247 21.31 -1.88 26.14
C LEU A 247 21.46 -3.19 26.92
N LEU A 248 20.74 -4.25 26.54
CA LEU A 248 20.88 -5.59 27.14
C LEU A 248 22.31 -6.12 26.95
N ALA A 249 22.89 -6.04 25.76
CA ALA A 249 24.27 -6.44 25.50
C ALA A 249 25.28 -5.63 26.35
N SER A 250 25.06 -4.32 26.53
CA SER A 250 25.89 -3.50 27.41
C SER A 250 25.79 -3.88 28.89
N LEU A 251 24.59 -4.25 29.37
CA LEU A 251 24.36 -4.73 30.73
C LEU A 251 24.98 -6.10 30.96
N GLU A 252 24.93 -6.99 29.97
CA GLU A 252 25.61 -8.30 30.02
C GLU A 252 27.14 -8.14 30.05
N SER A 253 27.70 -7.23 29.25
CA SER A 253 29.14 -6.89 29.29
C SER A 253 29.54 -6.33 30.66
N ALA A 254 28.80 -5.34 31.18
CA ALA A 254 29.06 -4.77 32.50
C ALA A 254 28.95 -5.82 33.62
N ARG A 255 28.02 -6.77 33.50
CA ARG A 255 27.90 -7.89 34.43
C ARG A 255 29.11 -8.83 34.35
N ALA A 256 29.60 -9.14 33.14
CA ALA A 256 30.80 -9.95 32.96
C ALA A 256 32.05 -9.25 33.54
N GLU A 257 32.19 -7.94 33.35
CA GLU A 257 33.25 -7.13 33.96
C GLU A 257 33.18 -7.14 35.49
N LEU A 258 31.99 -7.01 36.09
CA LEU A 258 31.80 -7.09 37.55
C LEU A 258 32.17 -8.48 38.10
N VAL A 259 31.82 -9.56 37.42
CA VAL A 259 32.23 -10.93 37.81
C VAL A 259 33.75 -11.08 37.70
N SER A 260 34.38 -10.55 36.65
CA SER A 260 35.85 -10.55 36.49
C SER A 260 36.56 -9.71 37.56
N LEU A 261 36.01 -8.56 37.94
CA LEU A 261 36.51 -7.73 39.03
C LEU A 261 36.37 -8.44 40.38
N HIS A 262 35.24 -9.10 40.63
CA HIS A 262 35.02 -9.87 41.85
C HIS A 262 35.98 -11.08 41.96
N GLY A 263 36.23 -11.80 40.86
CA GLY A 263 37.24 -12.85 40.80
C GLY A 263 38.63 -12.33 41.17
N ARG A 264 39.09 -11.26 40.52
CA ARG A 264 40.38 -10.61 40.83
C ARG A 264 40.47 -10.07 42.27
N LEU A 265 39.35 -9.59 42.84
CA LEU A 265 39.31 -9.17 44.23
C LEU A 265 39.48 -10.36 45.18
N SER A 266 38.79 -11.47 44.94
CA SER A 266 38.94 -12.69 45.76
C SER A 266 40.33 -13.33 45.64
N GLU A 267 40.95 -13.28 44.45
CA GLU A 267 42.35 -13.67 44.25
C GLU A 267 43.30 -12.75 45.06
N ALA A 268 43.09 -11.43 45.01
CA ALA A 268 43.88 -10.48 45.79
C ALA A 268 43.70 -10.65 47.31
N ASP A 269 42.47 -10.91 47.78
CA ASP A 269 42.17 -11.16 49.19
C ASP A 269 42.84 -12.45 49.69
N THR A 270 42.75 -13.55 48.93
CA THR A 270 43.43 -14.82 49.30
C THR A 270 44.97 -14.70 49.28
N LEU A 271 45.53 -13.92 48.36
CA LEU A 271 46.97 -13.58 48.37
C LEU A 271 47.35 -12.74 49.60
N ALA A 272 46.51 -11.77 49.98
CA ALA A 272 46.75 -10.93 51.16
C ALA A 272 46.60 -11.73 52.47
N GLU A 273 45.66 -12.67 52.55
CA GLU A 273 45.56 -13.62 53.67
C GLU A 273 46.79 -14.55 53.75
N GLY A 274 47.25 -15.09 52.62
CA GLY A 274 48.48 -15.87 52.54
C GLY A 274 49.69 -15.10 53.07
N GLN A 275 49.89 -13.85 52.60
CA GLN A 275 50.96 -12.98 53.08
C GLN A 275 50.85 -12.67 54.58
N ARG A 276 49.64 -12.51 55.14
CA ARG A 276 49.46 -12.34 56.60
C ARG A 276 49.89 -13.59 57.37
N VAL A 277 49.52 -14.78 56.91
CA VAL A 277 49.94 -16.05 57.53
C VAL A 277 51.46 -16.24 57.45
N GLU A 278 52.08 -15.93 56.32
CA GLU A 278 53.54 -15.96 56.16
C GLU A 278 54.26 -14.95 57.08
N LEU A 279 53.75 -13.72 57.18
CA LEU A 279 54.29 -12.70 58.09
C LEU A 279 54.16 -13.12 59.56
N ASP A 280 53.05 -13.73 59.96
CA ASP A 280 52.87 -14.21 61.34
C ASP A 280 53.73 -15.46 61.64
N ALA A 281 53.96 -16.33 60.65
CA ALA A 281 54.94 -17.40 60.76
C ALA A 281 56.36 -16.86 60.90
N ALA A 282 56.73 -15.85 60.10
CA ALA A 282 58.04 -15.18 60.17
C ALA A 282 58.25 -14.41 61.49
N LYS A 283 57.20 -13.82 62.08
CA LYS A 283 57.26 -13.24 63.43
C LYS A 283 57.57 -14.31 64.47
N ARG A 284 56.85 -15.45 64.44
CA ARG A 284 57.08 -16.57 65.37
C ARG A 284 58.49 -17.12 65.28
N THR A 285 59.00 -17.39 64.07
CA THR A 285 60.38 -17.86 63.91
C THR A 285 61.41 -16.82 64.37
N ALA A 286 61.14 -15.52 64.19
CA ALA A 286 61.98 -14.46 64.73
C ALA A 286 61.90 -14.33 66.27
N ASP A 287 60.74 -14.61 66.88
CA ASP A 287 60.54 -14.67 68.34
C ASP A 287 61.23 -15.90 68.95
N ASP A 288 61.14 -17.05 68.28
CA ASP A 288 61.83 -18.30 68.63
C ASP A 288 63.36 -18.11 68.56
N LEU A 289 63.88 -17.52 67.48
CA LEU A 289 65.30 -17.17 67.35
C LEU A 289 65.74 -16.18 68.45
N ARG A 290 64.95 -15.15 68.75
CA ARG A 290 65.23 -14.22 69.86
C ARG A 290 65.16 -14.89 71.24
N SER A 291 64.42 -15.99 71.38
CA SER A 291 64.38 -16.79 72.61
C SER A 291 65.59 -17.72 72.72
N ALA A 292 65.92 -18.42 71.64
CA ALA A 292 67.12 -19.25 71.53
C ALA A 292 68.42 -18.46 71.73
N VAL A 293 68.50 -17.22 71.25
CA VAL A 293 69.62 -16.30 71.52
C VAL A 293 69.71 -15.96 73.01
N ARG A 294 68.60 -15.59 73.66
CA ARG A 294 68.58 -15.31 75.11
C ARG A 294 68.98 -16.54 75.94
N ASP A 295 68.52 -17.73 75.55
CA ASP A 295 68.92 -18.98 76.20
C ASP A 295 70.41 -19.30 75.98
N ALA A 296 70.95 -19.03 74.79
CA ALA A 296 72.37 -19.18 74.49
C ALA A 296 73.24 -18.17 75.27
N GLU A 297 72.78 -16.92 75.41
CA GLU A 297 73.42 -15.89 76.24
C GLU A 297 73.38 -16.26 77.73
N ALA A 298 72.26 -16.79 78.23
CA ALA A 298 72.13 -17.28 79.60
C ALA A 298 73.05 -18.49 79.86
N LYS A 299 73.10 -19.47 78.95
CA LYS A 299 74.04 -20.60 79.00
C LYS A 299 75.50 -20.14 78.94
N ARG A 300 75.81 -19.12 78.13
CA ARG A 300 77.15 -18.51 78.09
C ARG A 300 77.48 -17.80 79.41
N GLY A 301 76.52 -17.09 80.00
CA GLY A 301 76.64 -16.47 81.31
C GLY A 301 76.92 -17.49 82.42
N GLN A 302 76.18 -18.60 82.44
CA GLN A 302 76.42 -19.72 83.35
C GLN A 302 77.81 -20.32 83.15
N ALA A 303 78.21 -20.63 81.91
CA ALA A 303 79.53 -21.20 81.63
C ALA A 303 80.69 -20.25 82.01
N VAL A 304 80.50 -18.94 81.92
CA VAL A 304 81.45 -17.93 82.44
C VAL A 304 81.49 -17.95 83.96
N ALA A 305 80.34 -17.99 84.64
CA ALA A 305 80.28 -18.07 86.10
C ALA A 305 80.89 -19.38 86.63
N ASP A 306 80.65 -20.52 85.98
CA ASP A 306 81.23 -21.82 86.32
C ASP A 306 82.75 -21.79 86.14
N ARG A 307 83.25 -21.22 85.03
CA ARG A 307 84.69 -21.01 84.79
C ARG A 307 85.31 -20.13 85.88
N ASP A 308 84.65 -19.05 86.25
CA ASP A 308 85.17 -18.10 87.25
C ASP A 308 85.13 -18.71 88.66
N GLN A 309 84.14 -19.55 88.97
CA GLN A 309 84.10 -20.37 90.19
C GLN A 309 85.21 -21.43 90.21
N LEU A 310 85.48 -22.10 89.08
CA LEU A 310 86.60 -23.03 88.95
C LEU A 310 87.95 -22.32 89.10
N GLN A 311 88.11 -21.11 88.55
CA GLN A 311 89.30 -20.28 88.75
C GLN A 311 89.44 -19.82 90.21
N ALA A 312 88.35 -19.47 90.90
CA ALA A 312 88.37 -19.14 92.32
C ALA A 312 88.81 -20.35 93.17
N ARG A 313 88.21 -21.53 92.94
CA ARG A 313 88.63 -22.79 93.59
C ARG A 313 90.08 -23.16 93.28
N ALA A 314 90.54 -22.96 92.04
CA ALA A 314 91.94 -23.17 91.68
C ALA A 314 92.88 -22.27 92.50
N ARG A 315 92.56 -20.97 92.64
CA ARG A 315 93.31 -20.03 93.49
C ARG A 315 93.26 -20.40 94.97
N GLU A 316 92.15 -20.94 95.47
CA GLU A 316 92.04 -21.46 96.84
C GLU A 316 92.93 -22.69 97.04
N PHE A 317 92.95 -23.62 96.09
CA PHE A 317 93.86 -24.78 96.10
C PHE A 317 95.32 -24.35 95.98
N GLU A 318 95.65 -23.38 95.14
CA GLU A 318 97.00 -22.79 95.05
C GLU A 318 97.44 -22.17 96.39
N GLN A 319 96.58 -21.37 97.03
CA GLN A 319 96.84 -20.82 98.36
C GLN A 319 96.99 -21.90 99.43
N HIS A 320 96.15 -22.94 99.40
CA HIS A 320 96.22 -24.05 100.34
C HIS A 320 97.51 -24.85 100.14
N ASN A 321 97.89 -25.12 98.89
CA ASN A 321 99.13 -25.80 98.54
C ASN A 321 100.37 -24.95 98.89
N TRP A 322 100.30 -23.62 98.73
CA TRP A 322 101.34 -22.71 99.21
C TRP A 322 101.48 -22.73 100.73
N ARG A 323 100.36 -22.72 101.49
CA ARG A 323 100.38 -22.88 102.96
C ARG A 323 100.94 -24.24 103.36
N LEU A 324 100.52 -25.33 102.72
CA LEU A 324 101.05 -26.67 102.96
C LEU A 324 102.54 -26.75 102.68
N SER A 325 103.01 -26.21 101.54
CA SER A 325 104.43 -26.14 101.17
C SER A 325 105.22 -25.36 102.21
N ARG A 326 104.71 -24.20 102.65
CA ARG A 326 105.31 -23.43 103.75
C ARG A 326 105.37 -24.22 105.05
N THR A 327 104.29 -24.88 105.47
CA THR A 327 104.31 -25.73 106.67
C THR A 327 105.26 -26.93 106.52
N ALA A 328 105.42 -27.48 105.32
CA ALA A 328 106.38 -28.54 105.04
C ALA A 328 107.82 -28.02 105.11
N ASP A 329 108.08 -26.79 104.69
CA ASP A 329 109.40 -26.15 104.83
C ASP A 329 109.71 -25.72 106.28
N GLU A 330 108.70 -25.25 107.02
CA GLU A 330 108.78 -25.00 108.47
C GLU A 330 109.03 -26.31 109.23
N LEU A 331 108.33 -27.40 108.89
CA LEU A 331 108.60 -28.75 109.44
C LEU A 331 109.98 -29.29 109.03
N ARG A 332 110.43 -29.09 107.79
CA ARG A 332 111.81 -29.44 107.36
C ARG A 332 112.85 -28.59 108.09
N ALA A 333 112.56 -27.33 108.40
CA ALA A 333 113.43 -26.47 109.21
C ALA A 333 113.45 -26.95 110.67
N ALA A 334 112.30 -27.28 111.26
CA ALA A 334 112.19 -27.85 112.60
C ALA A 334 112.88 -29.22 112.71
N VAL A 335 112.72 -30.10 111.72
CA VAL A 335 113.47 -31.38 111.66
C VAL A 335 114.97 -31.14 111.55
N ARG A 336 115.41 -30.17 110.73
CA ARG A 336 116.83 -29.79 110.66
C ARG A 336 117.35 -29.20 111.99
N ALA A 337 116.56 -28.38 112.67
CA ALA A 337 116.87 -27.85 114.00
C ALA A 337 116.95 -28.96 115.05
N LEU A 338 115.94 -29.83 115.15
CA LEU A 338 115.96 -31.02 116.03
C LEU A 338 117.08 -31.99 115.69
N THR A 339 117.48 -32.09 114.42
CA THR A 339 118.65 -32.89 114.01
C THR A 339 119.95 -32.23 114.49
N ALA A 340 120.07 -30.90 114.37
CA ALA A 340 121.19 -30.15 114.89
C ALA A 340 121.24 -30.15 116.43
N GLU A 341 120.10 -30.09 117.13
CA GLU A 341 119.99 -30.25 118.58
C GLU A 341 120.35 -31.68 119.01
N ARG A 342 119.88 -32.70 118.31
CA ARG A 342 120.28 -34.10 118.53
C ARG A 342 121.77 -34.29 118.32
N ASP A 343 122.34 -33.68 117.29
CA ASP A 343 123.76 -33.82 116.96
C ASP A 343 124.65 -32.96 117.87
N ALA A 344 124.14 -31.83 118.37
CA ALA A 344 124.73 -31.07 119.47
C ALA A 344 124.68 -31.87 120.79
N ALA A 345 123.54 -32.48 121.12
CA ALA A 345 123.36 -33.35 122.29
C ALA A 345 124.18 -34.65 122.18
N ARG A 346 124.42 -35.18 120.97
CA ARG A 346 125.40 -36.25 120.72
C ARG A 346 126.82 -35.76 120.91
N ALA A 347 127.18 -34.58 120.38
CA ALA A 347 128.49 -33.98 120.65
C ALA A 347 128.68 -33.69 122.15
N GLU A 348 127.61 -33.34 122.88
CA GLU A 348 127.58 -33.17 124.34
C GLU A 348 127.72 -34.51 125.07
N ALA A 349 127.02 -35.55 124.63
CA ALA A 349 127.14 -36.91 125.14
C ALA A 349 128.52 -37.51 124.86
N ASP A 350 129.15 -37.19 123.72
CA ASP A 350 130.51 -37.59 123.39
C ASP A 350 131.55 -36.71 124.13
N ARG A 351 131.23 -35.46 124.47
CA ARG A 351 132.01 -34.66 125.44
C ARG A 351 131.90 -35.24 126.85
N ALA A 352 130.72 -35.72 127.25
CA ALA A 352 130.48 -36.38 128.54
C ALA A 352 131.17 -37.75 128.60
N ARG A 353 131.08 -38.58 127.55
CA ARG A 353 131.84 -39.83 127.41
C ARG A 353 133.33 -39.57 127.49
N ARG A 354 133.87 -38.61 126.72
CA ARG A 354 135.29 -38.20 126.84
C ARG A 354 135.69 -37.74 128.24
N ARG A 355 134.78 -37.15 129.04
CA ARG A 355 135.02 -36.82 130.46
C ARG A 355 134.96 -38.05 131.38
N VAL A 356 134.10 -39.03 131.10
CA VAL A 356 134.03 -40.31 131.84
C VAL A 356 135.25 -41.18 131.50
N ASP A 357 135.63 -41.27 130.24
CA ASP A 357 136.83 -41.96 129.77
C ASP A 357 138.10 -41.32 130.38
N ALA A 358 138.14 -39.99 130.49
CA ALA A 358 139.22 -39.26 131.17
C ALA A 358 139.26 -39.42 132.70
N LEU A 359 138.24 -40.02 133.32
CA LEU A 359 138.17 -40.30 134.75
C LEU A 359 138.31 -41.80 135.09
N THR A 360 138.36 -42.69 134.08
CA THR A 360 138.17 -44.15 134.28
C THR A 360 139.19 -45.04 133.55
N ALA A 361 140.42 -44.57 133.31
CA ALA A 361 141.56 -45.41 132.89
C ALA A 361 142.88 -44.76 133.36
N PRO A 362 143.84 -45.52 133.92
CA PRO A 362 144.65 -46.49 133.14
C PRO A 362 144.79 -47.86 133.86
N VAL A 363 145.30 -48.99 133.31
CA VAL A 363 146.31 -49.31 132.27
C VAL A 363 145.96 -50.66 131.58
N ASP A 364 146.49 -50.87 130.36
CA ASP A 364 146.80 -52.15 129.66
C ASP A 364 145.83 -52.87 128.66
N GLY A 365 146.43 -53.25 127.51
CA GLY A 365 146.00 -54.33 126.60
C GLY A 365 145.17 -53.95 125.36
N ARG A 366 145.41 -54.34 124.09
CA ARG A 366 146.59 -54.57 123.21
C ARG A 366 146.10 -55.32 121.94
N ARG A 367 146.16 -54.66 120.76
CA ARG A 367 146.23 -55.26 119.37
C ARG A 367 144.97 -56.01 118.82
N PRO A 368 144.91 -56.40 117.52
CA PRO A 368 144.82 -55.51 116.33
C PRO A 368 143.83 -56.05 115.24
N ASP A 369 144.03 -55.61 113.99
CA ASP A 369 143.56 -56.19 112.71
C ASP A 369 142.08 -55.99 112.33
N ALA A 370 141.64 -55.82 111.08
CA ALA A 370 142.19 -55.42 109.77
C ALA A 370 140.95 -55.35 108.82
N PRO A 371 140.95 -55.62 107.49
CA PRO A 371 140.54 -54.54 106.57
C PRO A 371 139.52 -54.89 105.45
N ARG A 372 138.99 -53.83 104.79
CA ARG A 372 138.57 -53.82 103.35
C ARG A 372 137.30 -54.69 103.03
N PRO A 373 136.83 -54.86 101.75
CA PRO A 373 135.81 -53.98 101.15
C PRO A 373 134.57 -54.74 100.54
N PRO A 374 134.25 -54.71 99.22
CA PRO A 374 133.14 -53.96 98.61
C PRO A 374 132.05 -54.86 97.93
N VAL A 375 131.25 -54.26 97.03
CA VAL A 375 130.52 -54.88 95.88
C VAL A 375 129.08 -55.41 96.09
N ASP A 376 128.22 -55.01 95.14
CA ASP A 376 126.95 -55.54 94.58
C ASP A 376 126.06 -56.54 95.34
N ARG A 377 124.73 -56.29 95.31
CA ARG A 377 123.83 -57.04 94.40
C ARG A 377 122.37 -56.52 94.30
N GLU A 378 121.93 -56.33 93.05
CA GLU A 378 120.56 -56.42 92.51
C GLU A 378 120.00 -57.89 92.51
N PRO A 379 118.76 -58.16 92.01
CA PRO A 379 117.48 -57.45 92.16
C PRO A 379 116.41 -58.38 92.84
N PRO A 380 115.51 -59.21 92.22
CA PRO A 380 114.78 -59.22 90.93
C PRO A 380 113.22 -59.27 91.03
N THR A 381 112.53 -59.14 89.87
CA THR A 381 111.14 -59.61 89.53
C THR A 381 109.91 -59.02 90.25
N GLY A 382 108.75 -58.80 89.61
CA GLY A 382 108.31 -59.02 88.22
C GLY A 382 107.19 -58.02 87.81
N LEU A 383 107.01 -57.69 86.52
CA LEU A 383 106.17 -58.40 85.51
C LEU A 383 104.66 -58.37 85.88
N HIS A 384 103.72 -57.94 85.03
CA HIS A 384 103.58 -57.99 83.55
C HIS A 384 103.08 -56.62 82.99
N ALA A 385 103.40 -56.14 81.77
CA ALA A 385 103.20 -56.66 80.40
C ALA A 385 101.70 -56.67 79.95
N LEU A 386 101.25 -56.19 78.78
CA LEU A 386 101.89 -55.88 77.47
C LEU A 386 101.24 -54.68 76.69
N PRO A 387 101.91 -54.15 75.65
CA PRO A 387 101.38 -53.24 74.59
C PRO A 387 101.26 -54.03 73.23
N PRO A 388 101.42 -53.48 71.98
CA PRO A 388 100.96 -52.25 71.28
C PRO A 388 100.28 -52.53 69.88
N LEU A 389 100.20 -51.50 69.01
CA LEU A 389 100.23 -51.50 67.51
C LEU A 389 98.93 -51.63 66.65
N ASN A 390 98.74 -50.58 65.82
CA ASN A 390 98.30 -50.50 64.41
C ASN A 390 97.46 -51.62 63.74
N GLY A 391 96.38 -51.21 63.04
CA GLY A 391 95.92 -51.87 61.81
C GLY A 391 94.43 -51.77 61.46
N SER A 392 94.08 -50.92 60.48
CA SER A 392 92.87 -51.08 59.61
C SER A 392 92.97 -52.39 58.78
N PRO A 393 91.92 -52.97 58.14
CA PRO A 393 90.92 -52.26 57.31
C PRO A 393 89.51 -52.91 57.07
N LEU A 394 88.70 -52.17 56.28
CA LEU A 394 87.73 -52.62 55.27
C LEU A 394 86.52 -53.56 55.58
N SER A 395 85.46 -53.24 54.82
CA SER A 395 84.31 -54.07 54.41
C SER A 395 83.05 -54.03 55.32
N GLY A 396 81.90 -53.57 54.82
CA GLY A 396 81.66 -53.14 53.43
C GLY A 396 80.34 -52.40 53.20
N GLY A 397 80.01 -52.17 51.91
CA GLY A 397 78.63 -51.90 51.49
C GLY A 397 78.30 -50.53 50.86
N ASP A 398 79.14 -50.04 49.95
CA ASP A 398 78.78 -49.04 48.92
C ASP A 398 77.94 -49.71 47.77
N PRO A 399 77.53 -49.07 46.65
CA PRO A 399 77.29 -47.65 46.30
C PRO A 399 75.98 -47.42 45.46
N LEU A 400 75.90 -46.28 44.75
CA LEU A 400 75.01 -45.85 43.62
C LEU A 400 73.80 -44.94 44.00
N ALA A 401 73.52 -43.82 43.33
CA ALA A 401 74.26 -43.07 42.30
C ALA A 401 73.75 -41.61 42.19
N THR A 402 74.39 -40.82 41.31
CA THR A 402 73.89 -39.64 40.56
C THR A 402 72.37 -39.67 40.28
N ASP A 403 71.61 -38.57 40.14
CA ASP A 403 71.92 -37.26 39.52
C ASP A 403 70.80 -36.22 39.84
N PRO A 404 70.90 -34.92 39.44
CA PRO A 404 69.88 -33.90 39.69
C PRO A 404 68.91 -33.65 38.51
N ARG A 405 67.80 -32.93 38.78
CA ARG A 405 66.92 -32.22 37.81
C ARG A 405 66.22 -33.04 36.69
N ALA A 406 64.99 -33.46 36.96
CA ALA A 406 63.80 -33.34 36.06
C ALA A 406 62.56 -33.61 36.95
N ASN A 407 61.50 -32.79 37.03
CA ASN A 407 60.58 -32.31 35.99
C ASN A 407 59.64 -33.41 35.44
N VAL A 408 58.34 -33.08 35.35
CA VAL A 408 57.27 -33.71 34.54
C VAL A 408 56.45 -34.89 35.15
N TYR A 409 55.10 -34.71 35.13
CA TYR A 409 53.95 -35.63 35.37
C TYR A 409 53.93 -36.52 36.65
N GLY A 410 52.83 -36.72 37.39
CA GLY A 410 51.44 -36.31 37.21
C GLY A 410 50.49 -37.48 36.87
N ALA A 411 49.96 -38.20 37.89
CA ALA A 411 48.72 -39.00 37.80
C ALA A 411 48.34 -39.70 39.13
N ALA A 412 47.16 -39.37 39.70
CA ALA A 412 46.17 -40.26 40.36
C ALA A 412 45.23 -39.44 41.29
N PRO A 413 43.97 -39.85 41.53
CA PRO A 413 43.22 -40.99 40.99
C PRO A 413 41.94 -40.58 40.20
N PRO A 414 41.33 -41.48 39.42
CA PRO A 414 39.99 -41.27 38.88
C PRO A 414 38.92 -41.64 39.92
N ARG A 415 37.95 -40.73 40.17
CA ARG A 415 36.69 -41.08 40.85
C ARG A 415 35.49 -40.40 40.19
N ASN A 416 34.63 -41.24 39.61
CA ASN A 416 33.18 -41.12 39.55
C ASN A 416 32.54 -39.81 39.03
N GLY A 417 32.31 -39.75 37.73
CA GLY A 417 30.95 -40.00 37.20
C GLY A 417 29.99 -38.83 36.97
N ARG A 418 28.90 -39.21 36.27
CA ARG A 418 27.65 -38.48 35.92
C ARG A 418 27.61 -37.65 34.61
N HIS A 419 26.76 -38.20 33.72
CA HIS A 419 25.68 -37.53 32.98
C HIS A 419 25.98 -36.59 31.79
N LEU A 420 25.51 -37.05 30.63
CA LEU A 420 24.88 -36.26 29.57
C LEU A 420 23.85 -35.26 30.13
N PRO A 421 23.54 -34.19 29.39
CA PRO A 421 22.33 -34.31 28.56
C PRO A 421 22.52 -33.93 27.08
N HIS A 422 21.62 -34.46 26.25
CA HIS A 422 21.32 -33.93 24.93
C HIS A 422 20.58 -32.59 25.03
N ALA A 423 20.95 -31.65 24.16
CA ALA A 423 20.10 -30.71 23.43
C ALA A 423 20.99 -30.03 22.38
N GLY A 424 20.55 -29.68 21.18
CA GLY A 424 19.21 -29.80 20.59
C GLY A 424 19.22 -29.01 19.29
#